data_AF-A0A9E3QE98-F1
#
_entry.id   AF-A0A9E3QE98-F1
#
_cell.length_a   1.000
_cell.length_b   1.000
_cell.length_c   1.000
_cell.angle_alpha   90.00
_cell.angle_beta   90.00
_cell.angle_gamma   90.00
#
_symmetry.space_group_name_H-M   'P 1'
#
loop_
_entity.id
_entity.type
_entity.pdbx_description
1 polymer ?
#
loop_
_entity_poly.entity_id
_entity_poly.type
_entity_poly.pdbx_seq_one_letter_code
_entity_poly.pdbx_strand_id
1 'polypeptide(L)'
;MQERADADSRTPDRDLWRWKAAWVEDLDRVAARDRWGLALMAIGWVHLAFFLGCQWLQAHGDHAGWKYLAIWILEVLTILGAVRRIAGRGWYRTSPLAGLIARVWGTFLILSFNAVSLNSLYGLDRIWFKSVLATLSAFGFMMMAYLVSLRFFWLAVQMYFTGLLVYKFPALDYLIYGLSWCMALQAMGLIVHRRRARVLGLRAWSPTTEESPGRERPQRVAGSVDRPLISTTTSSPSRSPRPPA
;
A
#
# COMPACT_ATOMS: atom_id res chain seq x y z
N MET A 1 -17.41 -46.90 1.87
CA MET A 1 -16.07 -46.42 2.29
C MET A 1 -15.34 -45.62 1.20
N GLN A 2 -15.70 -45.76 -0.09
CA GLN A 2 -15.16 -44.95 -1.20
C GLN A 2 -15.48 -43.44 -1.12
N GLU A 3 -16.63 -43.07 -0.53
CA GLU A 3 -17.16 -41.69 -0.52
C GLU A 3 -16.39 -40.71 0.40
N ARG A 4 -15.48 -41.21 1.24
CA ARG A 4 -14.56 -40.38 2.05
C ARG A 4 -13.23 -40.08 1.35
N ALA A 5 -12.90 -40.76 0.26
CA ALA A 5 -11.67 -40.53 -0.48
C ALA A 5 -11.78 -39.37 -1.49
N ASP A 6 -12.99 -39.03 -1.95
CA ASP A 6 -13.20 -37.96 -2.93
C ASP A 6 -13.35 -36.56 -2.31
N ALA A 7 -13.45 -36.46 -0.98
CA ALA A 7 -13.64 -35.20 -0.27
C ALA A 7 -12.35 -34.37 -0.08
N ASP A 8 -11.17 -34.97 -0.32
CA ASP A 8 -9.86 -34.35 -0.04
C ASP A 8 -9.12 -33.86 -1.29
N SER A 9 -9.73 -33.97 -2.47
CA SER A 9 -9.17 -33.41 -3.72
C SER A 9 -9.50 -31.92 -3.91
N ARG A 10 -9.78 -31.19 -2.83
CA ARG A 10 -9.86 -29.71 -2.89
C ARG A 10 -8.47 -29.20 -3.26
N THR A 11 -8.29 -28.94 -4.55
CA THR A 11 -7.05 -28.46 -5.15
C THR A 11 -6.50 -27.28 -4.33
N PRO A 12 -5.32 -27.41 -3.70
CA PRO A 12 -4.71 -26.35 -2.86
C PRO A 12 -4.70 -24.97 -3.53
N ASP A 13 -4.60 -24.93 -4.86
CA ASP A 13 -4.64 -23.71 -5.66
C ASP A 13 -5.92 -22.90 -5.47
N ARG A 14 -7.10 -23.55 -5.39
CA ARG A 14 -8.37 -22.84 -5.20
C ARG A 14 -8.42 -22.12 -3.86
N ASP A 15 -7.78 -22.68 -2.84
CA ASP A 15 -7.73 -22.07 -1.51
C ASP A 15 -6.82 -20.85 -1.51
N LEU A 16 -5.65 -20.91 -2.17
CA LEU A 16 -4.74 -19.76 -2.29
C LEU A 16 -5.41 -18.54 -2.96
N TRP A 17 -6.14 -18.76 -4.06
CA TRP A 17 -6.85 -17.68 -4.75
C TRP A 17 -7.97 -17.07 -3.89
N ARG A 18 -8.67 -17.88 -3.09
CA ARG A 18 -9.70 -17.41 -2.15
C ARG A 18 -9.09 -16.54 -1.04
N TRP A 19 -7.97 -16.97 -0.45
CA TRP A 19 -7.25 -16.19 0.55
C TRP A 19 -6.77 -14.85 -0.01
N LYS A 20 -6.19 -14.86 -1.21
CA LYS A 20 -5.78 -13.63 -1.89
C LYS A 20 -6.96 -12.69 -2.14
N ALA A 21 -8.08 -13.22 -2.63
CA ALA A 21 -9.27 -12.41 -2.88
C ALA A 21 -9.79 -11.75 -1.59
N ALA A 22 -9.83 -12.49 -0.48
CA ALA A 22 -10.23 -11.96 0.82
C ALA A 22 -9.29 -10.84 1.31
N TRP A 23 -7.98 -10.98 1.12
CA TRP A 23 -7.00 -9.95 1.49
C TRP A 23 -7.11 -8.70 0.63
N VAL A 24 -7.35 -8.85 -0.67
CA VAL A 24 -7.56 -7.72 -1.58
C VAL A 24 -8.84 -6.99 -1.23
N GLU A 25 -9.92 -7.72 -0.90
CA GLU A 25 -11.18 -7.11 -0.48
C GLU A 25 -11.03 -6.31 0.81
N ASP A 26 -10.31 -6.84 1.80
CA ASP A 26 -10.02 -6.13 3.05
C ASP A 26 -9.18 -4.86 2.82
N LEU A 27 -8.15 -4.95 1.97
CA LEU A 27 -7.37 -3.78 1.55
C LEU A 27 -8.24 -2.73 0.83
N ASP A 28 -9.15 -3.15 -0.06
CA ASP A 28 -10.07 -2.25 -0.75
C ASP A 28 -11.03 -1.55 0.22
N ARG A 29 -11.49 -2.24 1.28
CA ARG A 29 -12.31 -1.64 2.34
C ARG A 29 -11.53 -0.56 3.11
N VAL A 30 -10.27 -0.83 3.46
CA VAL A 30 -9.37 0.17 4.08
C VAL A 30 -9.14 1.35 3.13
N ALA A 31 -8.88 1.08 1.85
CA ALA A 31 -8.66 2.09 0.83
C ALA A 31 -9.89 2.99 0.60
N ALA A 32 -11.09 2.44 0.75
CA ALA A 32 -12.35 3.19 0.66
C ALA A 32 -12.62 4.03 1.92
N ARG A 33 -12.29 3.52 3.11
CA ARG A 33 -12.46 4.25 4.38
C ARG A 33 -11.54 5.48 4.41
N ASP A 34 -10.26 5.27 4.14
CA ASP A 34 -9.22 6.28 4.32
C ASP A 34 -8.98 7.07 3.02
N ARG A 35 -8.22 8.18 3.06
CA ARG A 35 -7.98 9.04 1.88
C ARG A 35 -6.79 8.57 1.04
N TRP A 36 -6.64 7.26 0.85
CA TRP A 36 -5.49 6.66 0.16
C TRP A 36 -5.25 7.18 -1.26
N GLY A 37 -6.32 7.39 -2.03
CA GLY A 37 -6.19 7.98 -3.37
C GLY A 37 -5.52 9.36 -3.34
N LEU A 38 -5.89 10.20 -2.37
CA LEU A 38 -5.28 11.52 -2.18
C LEU A 38 -3.83 11.40 -1.67
N ALA A 39 -3.55 10.45 -0.78
CA ALA A 39 -2.20 10.21 -0.29
C ALA A 39 -1.26 9.85 -1.46
N LEU A 40 -1.66 8.92 -2.33
CA LEU A 40 -0.88 8.54 -3.52
C LEU A 40 -0.62 9.73 -4.45
N MET A 41 -1.65 10.53 -4.76
CA MET A 41 -1.49 11.73 -5.59
C MET A 41 -0.52 12.75 -4.96
N ALA A 42 -0.59 12.95 -3.63
CA ALA A 42 0.32 13.84 -2.92
C ALA A 42 1.77 13.33 -2.95
N ILE A 43 1.98 12.02 -2.76
CA ILE A 43 3.32 11.40 -2.86
C ILE A 43 3.91 11.58 -4.25
N GLY A 44 3.08 11.47 -5.31
CA GLY A 44 3.52 11.72 -6.68
C GLY A 44 4.09 13.12 -6.89
N TRP A 45 3.43 14.13 -6.33
CA TRP A 45 3.92 15.52 -6.37
C TRP A 45 5.17 15.73 -5.52
N VAL A 46 5.24 15.10 -4.35
CA VAL A 46 6.45 15.13 -3.51
C VAL A 46 7.64 14.56 -4.29
N HIS A 47 7.52 13.36 -4.85
CA HIS A 47 8.58 12.77 -5.68
C HIS A 47 9.02 13.74 -6.78
N LEU A 48 8.08 14.27 -7.56
CA LEU A 48 8.42 15.20 -8.64
C LEU A 48 9.20 16.42 -8.14
N ALA A 49 8.78 17.03 -7.02
CA ALA A 49 9.47 18.19 -6.44
C ALA A 49 10.91 17.87 -6.02
N PHE A 50 11.13 16.73 -5.36
CA PHE A 50 12.47 16.30 -4.94
C PHE A 50 13.37 15.95 -6.15
N PHE A 51 12.82 15.27 -7.16
CA PHE A 51 13.55 14.99 -8.40
C PHE A 51 13.87 16.25 -9.20
N LEU A 52 13.00 17.26 -9.22
CA LEU A 52 13.32 18.57 -9.79
C LEU A 52 14.46 19.26 -9.03
N GLY A 53 14.51 19.14 -7.70
CA GLY A 53 15.65 19.59 -6.90
C GLY A 53 16.96 18.91 -7.28
N CYS A 54 16.96 17.58 -7.43
CA CYS A 54 18.11 16.82 -7.91
C CYS A 54 18.52 17.22 -9.34
N GLN A 55 17.55 17.40 -10.24
CA GLN A 55 17.78 17.84 -11.61
C GLN A 55 18.42 19.24 -11.65
N TRP A 56 17.97 20.14 -10.80
CA TRP A 56 18.51 21.49 -10.67
C TRP A 56 19.96 21.46 -10.17
N LEU A 57 20.27 20.67 -9.13
CA LEU A 57 21.65 20.48 -8.65
C LEU A 57 22.57 19.93 -9.74
N GLN A 58 22.11 18.90 -10.47
CA GLN A 58 22.87 18.32 -11.56
C GLN A 58 23.14 19.34 -12.67
N ALA A 59 22.15 20.17 -13.02
CA ALA A 59 22.30 21.21 -14.04
C ALA A 59 23.30 22.32 -13.64
N HIS A 60 23.52 22.55 -12.34
CA HIS A 60 24.49 23.53 -11.83
C HIS A 60 25.88 22.92 -11.57
N GLY A 61 26.13 21.69 -12.05
CA GLY A 61 27.43 21.01 -11.88
C GLY A 61 27.71 20.57 -10.45
N ASP A 62 26.70 20.54 -9.58
CA ASP A 62 26.85 20.10 -8.20
C ASP A 62 26.80 18.57 -8.14
N HIS A 63 27.97 17.96 -8.21
CA HIS A 63 28.17 16.53 -8.08
C HIS A 63 28.57 16.14 -6.65
N ALA A 64 28.19 16.92 -5.63
CA ALA A 64 28.46 16.55 -4.24
C ALA A 64 27.50 15.44 -3.76
N GLY A 65 28.01 14.21 -3.61
CA GLY A 65 27.22 13.01 -3.27
C GLY A 65 26.32 13.13 -2.04
N TRP A 66 26.78 13.82 -1.01
CA TRP A 66 26.03 13.95 0.25
C TRP A 66 24.76 14.79 0.12
N LYS A 67 24.70 15.75 -0.81
CA LYS A 67 23.51 16.60 -1.01
C LYS A 67 22.35 15.78 -1.56
N TYR A 68 22.62 14.91 -2.53
CA TYR A 68 21.63 13.98 -3.07
C TYR A 68 21.14 13.00 -2.00
N LEU A 69 22.04 12.51 -1.15
CA LEU A 69 21.67 11.65 -0.02
C LEU A 69 20.76 12.39 0.98
N ALA A 70 21.09 13.64 1.32
CA ALA A 70 20.29 14.47 2.22
C ALA A 70 18.89 14.76 1.64
N ILE A 71 18.81 15.11 0.35
CA ILE A 71 17.55 15.31 -0.38
C ILE A 71 16.70 14.04 -0.33
N TRP A 72 17.31 12.87 -0.55
CA TRP A 72 16.61 11.60 -0.51
C TRP A 72 16.07 11.24 0.89
N ILE A 73 16.85 11.47 1.95
CA ILE A 73 16.38 11.28 3.33
C ILE A 73 15.19 12.20 3.60
N LEU A 74 15.30 13.47 3.20
CA LEU A 74 14.23 14.45 3.37
C LEU A 74 12.97 14.08 2.56
N GLU A 75 13.13 13.54 1.37
CA GLU A 75 12.04 13.01 0.54
C GLU A 75 11.27 11.91 1.28
N VAL A 76 11.97 10.88 1.77
CA VAL A 76 11.37 9.77 2.50
C VAL A 76 10.62 10.25 3.74
N LEU A 77 11.22 11.15 4.53
CA LEU A 77 10.56 11.73 5.70
C LEU A 77 9.30 12.52 5.30
N THR A 78 9.35 13.26 4.19
CA THR A 78 8.22 14.03 3.67
C THR A 78 7.08 13.09 3.22
N ILE A 79 7.40 12.01 2.51
CA ILE A 79 6.45 10.98 2.08
C ILE A 79 5.79 10.32 3.29
N LEU A 80 6.57 9.88 4.28
CA LEU A 80 6.05 9.27 5.51
C LEU A 80 5.15 10.25 6.27
N GLY A 81 5.54 11.52 6.33
CA GLY A 81 4.73 12.60 6.90
C GLY A 81 3.41 12.80 6.16
N ALA A 82 3.45 12.84 4.83
CA ALA A 82 2.26 13.00 3.97
C ALA A 82 1.30 11.82 4.14
N VAL A 83 1.79 10.59 4.07
CA VAL A 83 0.98 9.38 4.29
C VAL A 83 0.34 9.40 5.68
N ARG A 84 1.13 9.68 6.73
CA ARG A 84 0.62 9.73 8.10
C ARG A 84 -0.46 10.79 8.30
N ARG A 85 -0.33 11.96 7.65
CA ARG A 85 -1.31 13.05 7.70
C ARG A 85 -2.59 12.74 6.92
N ILE A 86 -2.47 12.11 5.74
CA ILE A 86 -3.60 11.93 4.82
C ILE A 86 -4.32 10.59 5.03
N ALA A 87 -3.57 9.48 5.12
CA ALA A 87 -4.10 8.13 5.29
C ALA A 87 -4.25 7.72 6.76
N GLY A 88 -3.71 8.50 7.70
CA GLY A 88 -3.81 8.27 9.14
C GLY A 88 -2.61 7.53 9.75
N ARG A 89 -2.60 7.47 11.09
CA ARG A 89 -1.56 6.75 11.86
C ARG A 89 -1.83 5.24 11.84
N GLY A 90 -0.76 4.44 11.76
CA GLY A 90 -0.87 2.97 11.87
C GLY A 90 -1.45 2.27 10.63
N TRP A 91 -1.50 2.95 9.49
CA TRP A 91 -2.07 2.45 8.23
C TRP A 91 -1.49 1.09 7.79
N TYR A 92 -0.24 0.80 8.10
CA TYR A 92 0.42 -0.46 7.73
C TYR A 92 -0.05 -1.66 8.57
N ARG A 93 -0.84 -1.43 9.63
CA ARG A 93 -1.40 -2.48 10.50
C ARG A 93 -2.89 -2.70 10.27
N THR A 94 -3.50 -1.99 9.32
CA THR A 94 -4.96 -2.05 9.11
C THR A 94 -5.40 -3.35 8.46
N SER A 95 -4.53 -3.99 7.67
CA SER A 95 -4.75 -5.32 7.09
C SER A 95 -3.42 -6.07 6.92
N PRO A 96 -3.42 -7.41 6.89
CA PRO A 96 -2.22 -8.19 6.60
C PRO A 96 -1.56 -7.81 5.27
N LEU A 97 -2.37 -7.55 4.24
CA LEU A 97 -1.89 -7.15 2.92
C LEU A 97 -1.27 -5.75 2.94
N ALA A 98 -1.82 -4.79 3.68
CA ALA A 98 -1.21 -3.47 3.86
C ALA A 98 0.17 -3.58 4.53
N GLY A 99 0.31 -4.44 5.53
CA GLY A 99 1.59 -4.73 6.18
C GLY A 99 2.60 -5.37 5.22
N LEU A 100 2.17 -6.32 4.38
CA LEU A 100 3.01 -6.92 3.35
C LEU A 100 3.47 -5.90 2.30
N ILE A 101 2.55 -5.06 1.82
CA ILE A 101 2.85 -3.95 0.88
C ILE A 101 3.87 -3.00 1.51
N ALA A 102 3.69 -2.62 2.77
CA ALA A 102 4.62 -1.76 3.49
C ALA A 102 6.02 -2.38 3.58
N ARG A 103 6.13 -3.71 3.78
CA ARG A 103 7.42 -4.41 3.78
C ARG A 103 8.07 -4.43 2.40
N VAL A 104 7.31 -4.71 1.34
CA VAL A 104 7.82 -4.69 -0.05
C VAL A 104 8.40 -3.31 -0.38
N TRP A 105 7.66 -2.23 -0.09
CA TRP A 105 8.15 -0.87 -0.32
C TRP A 105 9.28 -0.48 0.64
N GLY A 106 9.24 -0.95 1.88
CA GLY A 106 10.35 -0.76 2.84
C GLY A 106 11.65 -1.40 2.34
N THR A 107 11.59 -2.62 1.81
CA THR A 107 12.75 -3.29 1.18
C THR A 107 13.22 -2.53 -0.05
N PHE A 108 12.30 -2.09 -0.92
CA PHE A 108 12.65 -1.23 -2.06
C PHE A 108 13.41 0.04 -1.63
N LEU A 109 12.98 0.71 -0.56
CA LEU A 109 13.64 1.90 -0.03
C LEU A 109 15.04 1.57 0.52
N ILE A 110 15.19 0.47 1.26
CA ILE A 110 16.50 0.04 1.77
C ILE A 110 17.48 -0.24 0.62
N LEU A 111 17.03 -0.97 -0.40
CA LEU A 111 17.86 -1.28 -1.58
C LEU A 111 18.19 -0.02 -2.39
N SER A 112 17.25 0.90 -2.52
CA SER A 112 17.46 2.18 -3.18
C SER A 112 18.50 3.03 -2.43
N PHE A 113 18.39 3.09 -1.11
CA PHE A 113 19.36 3.80 -0.26
C PHE A 113 20.75 3.19 -0.35
N ASN A 114 20.84 1.85 -0.38
CA ASN A 114 22.10 1.15 -0.61
C ASN A 114 22.71 1.52 -1.97
N ALA A 115 21.92 1.50 -3.05
CA ALA A 115 22.39 1.87 -4.39
C ALA A 115 22.89 3.33 -4.45
N VAL A 116 22.17 4.28 -3.85
CA VAL A 116 22.56 5.70 -3.80
C VAL A 116 23.84 5.88 -2.97
N SER A 117 23.93 5.19 -1.83
CA SER A 117 25.11 5.25 -0.95
C SER A 117 26.35 4.69 -1.64
N LEU A 118 26.23 3.53 -2.30
CA LEU A 118 27.33 2.94 -3.09
C LEU A 118 27.75 3.89 -4.22
N ASN A 119 26.79 4.47 -4.93
CA ASN A 119 27.09 5.43 -5.98
C ASN A 119 27.82 6.68 -5.44
N SER A 120 27.46 7.16 -4.24
CA SER A 120 28.17 8.25 -3.59
C SER A 120 29.60 7.86 -3.18
N LEU A 121 29.84 6.61 -2.79
CA LEU A 121 31.18 6.12 -2.41
C LEU A 121 32.09 5.87 -3.61
N TYR A 122 31.53 5.44 -4.74
CA TYR A 122 32.29 5.16 -5.97
C TYR A 122 32.56 6.40 -6.85
N GLY A 123 32.01 7.56 -6.49
CA GLY A 123 32.02 8.76 -7.33
C GLY A 123 30.80 8.79 -8.26
N LEU A 124 30.10 9.92 -8.26
CA LEU A 124 28.79 10.13 -8.90
C LEU A 124 28.76 10.04 -10.44
N ASP A 125 29.90 9.76 -11.08
CA ASP A 125 30.06 9.81 -12.54
C ASP A 125 29.35 8.68 -13.29
N ARG A 126 28.75 7.71 -12.59
CA ARG A 126 28.17 6.55 -13.25
C ARG A 126 26.64 6.56 -13.32
N ILE A 127 26.14 6.55 -14.55
CA ILE A 127 24.71 6.53 -14.93
C ILE A 127 23.98 5.25 -14.44
N TRP A 128 24.71 4.21 -14.00
CA TRP A 128 24.12 2.89 -13.69
C TRP A 128 23.10 2.92 -12.55
N PHE A 129 23.30 3.74 -11.51
CA PHE A 129 22.45 3.67 -10.31
C PHE A 129 21.00 4.04 -10.61
N LYS A 130 20.76 5.01 -11.51
CA LYS A 130 19.40 5.43 -11.90
C LYS A 130 18.67 4.32 -12.65
N SER A 131 19.40 3.55 -13.47
CA SER A 131 18.86 2.35 -14.15
C SER A 131 18.53 1.24 -13.15
N VAL A 132 19.33 1.08 -12.10
CA VAL A 132 19.03 0.16 -10.99
C VAL A 132 17.77 0.61 -10.24
N LEU A 133 17.61 1.91 -9.96
CA LEU A 133 16.39 2.42 -9.31
C LEU A 133 15.13 2.17 -10.16
N ALA A 134 15.20 2.37 -11.49
CA ALA A 134 14.11 2.03 -12.40
C ALA A 134 13.77 0.53 -12.40
N THR A 135 14.79 -0.32 -12.36
CA THR A 135 14.62 -1.79 -12.29
C THR A 135 13.99 -2.22 -10.97
N LEU A 136 14.45 -1.67 -9.85
CA LEU A 136 13.86 -1.90 -8.52
C LEU A 136 12.40 -1.43 -8.47
N SER A 137 12.08 -0.31 -9.13
CA SER A 137 10.70 0.21 -9.21
C SER A 137 9.82 -0.70 -10.04
N ALA A 138 10.30 -1.15 -11.20
CA ALA A 138 9.60 -2.11 -12.04
C ALA A 138 9.32 -3.42 -11.27
N PHE A 139 10.32 -3.93 -10.54
CA PHE A 139 10.16 -5.09 -9.66
C PHE A 139 9.12 -4.84 -8.56
N GLY A 140 9.19 -3.71 -7.87
CA GLY A 140 8.21 -3.32 -6.84
C GLY A 140 6.78 -3.28 -7.39
N PHE A 141 6.57 -2.66 -8.56
CA PHE A 141 5.26 -2.67 -9.21
C PHE A 141 4.83 -4.05 -9.71
N MET A 142 5.75 -4.89 -10.18
CA MET A 142 5.44 -6.28 -10.54
C MET A 142 4.95 -7.07 -9.32
N MET A 143 5.61 -6.90 -8.16
CA MET A 143 5.15 -7.49 -6.91
C MET A 143 3.75 -6.97 -6.52
N MET A 144 3.48 -5.68 -6.70
CA MET A 144 2.13 -5.12 -6.50
C MET A 144 1.10 -5.68 -7.50
N ALA A 145 1.53 -6.00 -8.73
CA ALA A 145 0.68 -6.61 -9.74
C ALA A 145 0.25 -8.01 -9.34
N TYR A 146 1.21 -8.78 -8.82
CA TYR A 146 0.95 -10.09 -8.27
C TYR A 146 0.07 -10.02 -7.02
N LEU A 147 0.36 -9.12 -6.08
CA LEU A 147 -0.32 -9.07 -4.79
C LEU A 147 -1.73 -8.45 -4.84
N VAL A 148 -1.91 -7.37 -5.61
CA VAL A 148 -3.10 -6.52 -5.54
C VAL A 148 -3.93 -6.57 -6.81
N SER A 149 -3.34 -6.16 -7.95
CA SER A 149 -4.10 -6.06 -9.20
C SER A 149 -3.17 -6.00 -10.41
N LEU A 150 -3.54 -6.71 -11.48
CA LEU A 150 -2.81 -6.71 -12.76
C LEU A 150 -2.60 -5.29 -13.34
N ARG A 151 -3.33 -4.27 -12.90
CA ARG A 151 -3.11 -2.87 -13.32
C ARG A 151 -1.70 -2.37 -13.00
N PHE A 152 -1.09 -2.84 -11.91
CA PHE A 152 0.28 -2.48 -11.58
C PHE A 152 1.31 -3.06 -12.56
N PHE A 153 0.95 -4.07 -13.36
CA PHE A 153 1.80 -4.58 -14.44
C PHE A 153 2.12 -3.47 -15.46
N TRP A 154 1.12 -2.65 -15.82
CA TRP A 154 1.33 -1.51 -16.70
C TRP A 154 2.33 -0.50 -16.12
N LEU A 155 2.32 -0.30 -14.80
CA LEU A 155 3.30 0.57 -14.13
C LEU A 155 4.70 -0.06 -14.08
N ALA A 156 4.78 -1.39 -13.94
CA ALA A 156 6.06 -2.10 -14.04
C ALA A 156 6.68 -1.94 -15.43
N VAL A 157 5.88 -2.13 -16.48
CA VAL A 157 6.28 -1.90 -17.88
C VAL A 157 6.67 -0.42 -18.10
N GLN A 158 5.90 0.52 -17.58
CA GLN A 158 6.22 1.95 -17.61
C GLN A 158 7.60 2.23 -16.98
N MET A 159 7.88 1.66 -15.80
CA MET A 159 9.17 1.84 -15.11
C MET A 159 10.33 1.20 -15.86
N TYR A 160 10.12 0.06 -16.52
CA TYR A 160 11.11 -0.53 -17.42
C TYR A 160 11.49 0.45 -18.55
N PHE A 161 10.51 1.01 -19.26
CA PHE A 161 10.78 2.01 -20.31
C PHE A 161 11.38 3.30 -19.75
N THR A 162 11.02 3.68 -18.53
CA THR A 162 11.63 4.81 -17.82
C THR A 162 13.14 4.59 -17.64
N GLY A 163 13.56 3.38 -17.28
CA GLY A 163 14.99 3.03 -17.18
C GLY A 163 15.72 3.18 -18.52
N LEU A 164 15.11 2.74 -19.63
CA LEU A 164 15.67 2.93 -20.97
C LEU A 164 15.80 4.42 -21.35
N LEU A 165 14.78 5.22 -21.02
CA LEU A 165 14.79 6.67 -21.29
C LEU A 165 15.84 7.41 -20.45
N VAL A 166 15.95 7.07 -19.17
CA VAL A 166 16.99 7.59 -18.27
C VAL A 166 18.38 7.31 -18.81
N TYR A 167 18.61 6.09 -19.31
CA TYR A 167 19.88 5.73 -19.94
C TYR A 167 20.14 6.52 -21.23
N LYS A 168 19.10 6.72 -22.06
CA LYS A 168 19.21 7.44 -23.33
C LYS A 168 19.41 8.96 -23.17
N PHE A 169 18.82 9.55 -22.13
CA PHE A 169 18.81 11.01 -21.90
C PHE A 169 19.38 11.35 -20.50
N PRO A 170 20.69 11.15 -20.27
CA PRO A 170 21.30 11.34 -18.95
C PRO A 170 21.25 12.79 -18.45
N ALA A 171 21.10 13.77 -19.34
CA ALA A 171 20.92 15.17 -18.95
C ALA A 171 19.56 15.44 -18.27
N LEU A 172 18.55 14.58 -18.49
CA LEU A 172 17.18 14.75 -18.01
C LEU A 172 16.72 13.60 -17.11
N ASP A 173 17.66 12.80 -16.62
CA ASP A 173 17.35 11.52 -15.97
C ASP A 173 16.49 11.67 -14.70
N TYR A 174 16.81 12.60 -13.80
CA TYR A 174 16.00 12.87 -12.61
C TYR A 174 14.61 13.37 -12.99
N LEU A 175 14.50 14.26 -13.99
CA LEU A 175 13.21 14.75 -14.46
C LEU A 175 12.35 13.62 -15.05
N ILE A 176 12.91 12.80 -15.95
CA ILE A 176 12.21 11.66 -16.56
C ILE A 176 11.72 10.70 -15.48
N TYR A 177 12.60 10.36 -14.54
CA TYR A 177 12.29 9.44 -13.47
C TYR A 177 11.22 9.99 -12.51
N GLY A 178 11.32 11.26 -12.12
CA GLY A 178 10.35 11.93 -11.27
C GLY A 178 8.98 12.10 -11.91
N LEU A 179 8.93 12.48 -13.19
CA LEU A 179 7.68 12.54 -13.96
C LEU A 179 7.02 11.16 -14.06
N SER A 180 7.81 10.11 -14.32
CA SER A 180 7.32 8.74 -14.38
C SER A 180 6.67 8.30 -13.07
N TRP A 181 7.34 8.55 -11.94
CA TRP A 181 6.79 8.27 -10.61
C TRP A 181 5.53 9.07 -10.32
N CYS A 182 5.52 10.36 -10.66
CA CYS A 182 4.34 11.20 -10.51
C CYS A 182 3.17 10.64 -11.30
N MET A 183 3.35 10.36 -12.60
CA MET A 183 2.30 9.78 -13.46
C MET A 183 1.75 8.47 -12.91
N ALA A 184 2.62 7.55 -12.50
CA ALA A 184 2.23 6.26 -11.93
C ALA A 184 1.34 6.44 -10.69
N LEU A 185 1.75 7.34 -9.78
CA LEU A 185 1.03 7.61 -8.53
C LEU A 185 -0.24 8.43 -8.75
N GLN A 186 -0.26 9.37 -9.70
CA GLN A 186 -1.48 10.09 -10.08
C GLN A 186 -2.52 9.13 -10.67
N ALA A 187 -2.11 8.26 -11.60
CA ALA A 187 -3.01 7.28 -12.21
C ALA A 187 -3.64 6.37 -11.15
N MET A 188 -2.82 5.78 -10.27
CA MET A 188 -3.33 4.91 -9.20
C MET A 188 -4.15 5.67 -8.16
N GLY A 189 -3.68 6.84 -7.75
CA GLY A 189 -4.38 7.69 -6.80
C GLY A 189 -5.76 8.09 -7.29
N LEU A 190 -5.88 8.48 -8.57
CA LEU A 190 -7.15 8.80 -9.21
C LEU A 190 -8.08 7.59 -9.29
N ILE A 191 -7.56 6.41 -9.65
CA ILE A 191 -8.36 5.17 -9.69
C ILE A 191 -8.93 4.85 -8.30
N VAL A 192 -8.09 4.88 -7.26
CA VAL A 192 -8.52 4.63 -5.87
C VAL A 192 -9.50 5.70 -5.41
N HIS A 193 -9.25 6.97 -5.73
CA HIS A 193 -10.14 8.07 -5.37
C HIS A 193 -11.52 7.95 -6.02
N ARG A 194 -11.58 7.65 -7.33
CA ARG A 194 -12.83 7.43 -8.07
C ARG A 194 -13.60 6.21 -7.54
N ARG A 195 -12.90 5.14 -7.17
CA ARG A 195 -13.53 3.97 -6.51
C ARG A 195 -14.17 4.35 -5.18
N ARG A 196 -13.44 5.08 -4.33
CA ARG A 196 -13.96 5.59 -3.06
C ARG A 196 -15.21 6.45 -3.26
N ALA A 197 -15.18 7.39 -4.20
CA ALA A 197 -16.32 8.25 -4.51
C ALA A 197 -17.56 7.44 -4.92
N ARG A 198 -17.40 6.40 -5.75
CA ARG A 198 -18.51 5.51 -6.14
C ARG A 198 -19.10 4.76 -4.95
N VAL A 199 -18.26 4.20 -4.07
CA VAL A 199 -18.74 3.47 -2.87
C VAL A 199 -19.48 4.40 -1.91
N LEU A 200 -18.99 5.63 -1.71
CA LEU A 200 -19.68 6.60 -0.86
C LEU A 200 -20.97 7.13 -1.49
N GLY A 201 -20.99 7.34 -2.81
CA GLY A 201 -22.20 7.73 -3.54
C GLY A 201 -23.31 6.67 -3.45
N LEU A 202 -22.96 5.38 -3.56
CA LEU A 202 -23.92 4.28 -3.39
C LEU A 202 -24.51 4.21 -1.97
N ARG A 203 -23.73 4.56 -0.95
CA ARG A 203 -24.22 4.63 0.44
C ARG A 203 -25.14 5.82 0.68
N ALA A 204 -24.84 6.96 0.08
CA ALA A 204 -25.69 8.15 0.16
C ALA A 204 -27.02 7.97 -0.60
N TRP A 205 -27.01 7.19 -1.68
CA TRP A 205 -28.20 6.87 -2.48
C TRP A 205 -29.03 5.68 -1.97
N SER A 206 -28.60 4.97 -0.91
CA SER A 206 -29.49 3.97 -0.29
C SER A 206 -30.74 4.72 0.15
N PRO A 207 -31.90 4.54 -0.54
CA PRO A 207 -33.10 5.26 -0.20
C PRO A 207 -33.30 4.95 1.26
N THR A 208 -33.25 5.97 2.11
CA THR A 208 -33.72 5.85 3.50
C THR A 208 -35.04 5.14 3.34
N THR A 209 -35.07 3.85 3.71
CA THR A 209 -36.21 2.95 3.59
C THR A 209 -37.40 3.83 3.83
N GLU A 210 -38.13 4.11 2.73
CA GLU A 210 -39.34 4.90 2.79
C GLU A 210 -40.08 4.41 4.02
N GLU A 211 -40.48 5.37 4.85
CA GLU A 211 -41.46 5.18 5.89
C GLU A 211 -42.37 4.04 5.47
N SER A 212 -42.22 2.86 6.07
CA SER A 212 -43.19 1.80 5.88
C SER A 212 -44.46 2.35 6.53
N PRO A 213 -45.44 2.89 5.77
CA PRO A 213 -46.60 3.54 6.33
C PRO A 213 -47.53 2.40 6.67
N GLY A 214 -47.27 1.72 7.78
CA GLY A 214 -48.01 0.51 8.13
C GLY A 214 -47.31 -0.52 8.99
N ARG A 215 -46.15 -0.23 9.61
CA ARG A 215 -45.68 -1.12 10.69
C ARG A 215 -46.49 -0.83 11.95
N GLU A 216 -47.66 -1.44 12.01
CA GLU A 216 -48.48 -1.59 13.22
C GLU A 216 -47.56 -1.89 14.42
N ARG A 217 -47.75 -1.10 15.48
CA ARG A 217 -47.13 -1.38 16.78
C ARG A 217 -47.46 -2.81 17.18
N PRO A 218 -46.48 -3.70 17.41
CA PRO A 218 -46.75 -4.90 18.17
C PRO A 218 -47.24 -4.45 19.55
N GLN A 219 -48.49 -4.77 19.86
CA GLN A 219 -49.03 -4.67 21.21
C GLN A 219 -48.03 -5.33 22.16
N ARG A 220 -47.67 -4.59 23.21
CA ARG A 220 -46.99 -5.11 24.40
C ARG A 220 -47.78 -6.31 24.92
N VAL A 221 -47.29 -7.52 24.63
CA VAL A 221 -47.64 -8.68 25.45
C VAL A 221 -46.65 -8.67 26.60
N ALA A 222 -47.15 -8.24 27.76
CA ALA A 222 -46.49 -8.35 29.04
C ALA A 222 -46.35 -9.84 29.38
N GLY A 223 -45.22 -10.44 29.01
CA GLY A 223 -44.84 -11.79 29.41
C GLY A 223 -43.58 -11.72 30.25
N SER A 224 -43.77 -11.70 31.57
CA SER A 224 -42.75 -11.97 32.59
C SER A 224 -42.08 -13.31 32.28
N VAL A 225 -40.80 -13.30 31.93
CA VAL A 225 -39.98 -14.53 31.89
C VAL A 225 -38.80 -14.35 32.81
N ASP A 226 -38.89 -15.04 33.94
CA ASP A 226 -37.85 -15.24 34.93
C ASP A 226 -36.56 -15.71 34.27
N ARG A 227 -35.48 -14.96 34.49
CA ARG A 227 -34.12 -15.39 34.17
C ARG A 227 -33.56 -16.18 35.36
N PRO A 228 -33.18 -17.46 35.18
CA PRO A 228 -32.39 -18.16 36.18
C PRO A 228 -30.96 -17.61 36.21
N LEU A 229 -30.49 -17.35 37.44
CA LEU A 229 -29.10 -17.06 37.79
C LEU A 229 -28.20 -18.21 37.34
N ILE A 230 -27.37 -17.99 36.33
CA ILE A 230 -26.25 -18.88 36.00
C ILE A 230 -25.06 -18.43 36.85
N SER A 231 -24.72 -19.24 37.86
CA SER A 231 -23.51 -19.14 38.65
C SER A 231 -22.27 -19.19 37.77
N THR A 232 -21.49 -18.11 37.80
CA THR A 232 -20.12 -18.07 37.27
C THR A 232 -19.19 -18.80 38.24
N THR A 233 -18.84 -20.04 37.90
CA THR A 233 -17.76 -20.77 38.59
C THR A 233 -16.42 -20.28 38.07
N THR A 234 -15.71 -19.54 38.93
CA THR A 234 -14.35 -19.05 38.73
C THR A 234 -13.36 -20.22 38.78
N SER A 235 -12.78 -20.61 37.65
CA SER A 235 -11.62 -21.51 37.61
C SER A 235 -10.34 -20.70 37.39
N SER A 236 -9.52 -20.64 38.45
CA SER A 236 -8.17 -20.06 38.43
C SER A 236 -7.23 -20.84 37.51
N PRO A 237 -6.47 -20.19 36.61
CA PRO A 237 -5.38 -20.85 35.90
C PRO A 237 -4.15 -20.99 36.80
N SER A 238 -3.75 -22.24 36.97
CA SER A 238 -2.50 -22.74 37.56
C SER A 238 -1.26 -22.00 37.04
N ARG A 239 -0.43 -21.51 37.97
CA ARG A 239 0.92 -20.98 37.70
C ARG A 239 1.88 -22.14 37.41
N SER A 240 2.46 -22.16 36.21
CA SER A 240 3.61 -23.01 35.91
C SER A 240 4.90 -22.44 36.55
N PRO A 241 5.83 -23.29 37.03
CA PRO A 241 7.07 -22.86 37.68
C PRO A 241 8.12 -22.38 36.67
N ARG A 242 8.91 -21.36 37.06
CA ARG A 242 10.12 -20.93 36.34
C ARG A 242 11.23 -21.97 36.50
N PRO A 243 12.01 -22.27 35.44
CA PRO A 243 13.26 -23.02 35.58
C PRO A 243 14.37 -22.16 36.23
N PRO A 244 15.30 -22.78 36.96
CA PRO A 244 16.45 -22.10 37.58
C PRO A 244 17.50 -21.67 36.55
N ALA A 245 18.30 -20.67 36.96
CA ALA A 245 19.35 -20.00 36.20
C ALA A 245 20.61 -20.86 36.01
#